data_AF-A0A1S2LDV9-F1
#
_entry.id   AF-A0A1S2LDV9-F1
#
_cell.length_a   1.000
_cell.length_b   1.000
_cell.length_c   1.000
_cell.angle_alpha   90.00
_cell.angle_beta   90.00
_cell.angle_gamma   90.00
#
_symmetry.space_group_name_H-M   'P 1'
#
loop_
_entity.id
_entity.type
_entity.pdbx_description
1 polymer ?
#
loop_
_entity_poly.entity_id
_entity_poly.type
_entity_poly.pdbx_seq_one_letter_code
_entity_poly.pdbx_strand_id
1 'polypeptide(L)'
;MRKMLKNQKGLTLIELLAVIVILGIIAAIAVPSIGNIISKTEEKAKVAEAIQIINAAKLDRAANPSRAVWSHNGNQPTDGNFGESDTNYNELSSYLEKVSDTTYEVRYNSGNFEIRLHDANDVVKDGFTNSATETELINYTR
;
A
#
# COMPACT_ATOMS: atom_id res chain seq x y z
N MET A 1 -50.19 -17.39 38.22
CA MET A 1 -49.25 -16.53 37.46
C MET A 1 -48.06 -16.19 38.35
N ARG A 2 -46.85 -16.70 38.03
CA ARG A 2 -45.63 -16.40 38.80
C ARG A 2 -45.08 -15.04 38.38
N LYS A 3 -45.01 -14.08 39.31
CA LYS A 3 -44.29 -12.81 39.10
C LYS A 3 -42.79 -13.06 39.25
N MET A 4 -42.06 -13.07 38.14
CA MET A 4 -40.59 -12.96 38.15
C MET A 4 -40.22 -11.50 38.43
N LEU A 5 -39.87 -11.19 39.68
CA LEU A 5 -39.27 -9.91 40.03
C LEU A 5 -37.82 -9.91 39.49
N LYS A 6 -37.58 -9.18 38.41
CA LYS A 6 -36.24 -8.97 37.86
C LYS A 6 -35.44 -8.11 38.86
N ASN A 7 -34.50 -8.72 39.56
CA ASN A 7 -33.49 -8.01 40.34
C ASN A 7 -32.55 -7.27 39.37
N GLN A 8 -32.88 -6.03 39.04
CA GLN A 8 -31.90 -5.11 38.47
C GLN A 8 -31.11 -4.50 39.62
N LYS A 9 -30.12 -5.24 40.12
CA LYS A 9 -29.07 -4.65 40.96
C LYS A 9 -28.31 -3.69 40.06
N GLY A 10 -28.58 -2.39 40.22
CA GLY A 10 -27.94 -1.34 39.44
C GLY A 10 -26.44 -1.32 39.69
N LEU A 11 -25.67 -1.22 38.60
CA LEU A 11 -24.24 -0.92 38.64
C LEU A 11 -24.05 0.38 39.42
N THR A 12 -23.09 0.39 40.33
CA THR A 12 -22.78 1.60 41.12
C THR A 12 -21.89 2.54 40.29
N LEU A 13 -22.01 3.85 40.50
CA LEU A 13 -21.18 4.83 39.78
C LEU A 13 -19.67 4.60 39.99
N ILE A 14 -19.27 4.06 41.15
CA ILE A 14 -17.88 3.76 41.47
C ILE A 14 -17.31 2.61 40.64
N GLU A 15 -18.13 1.59 40.33
CA GLU A 15 -17.71 0.48 39.46
C GLU A 15 -17.47 0.98 38.04
N LEU A 16 -18.32 1.86 37.55
CA LEU A 16 -18.15 2.44 36.22
C LEU A 16 -16.96 3.42 36.17
N LEU A 17 -16.70 4.13 37.27
CA LEU A 17 -15.56 5.02 37.42
C LEU A 17 -14.22 4.28 37.39
N ALA A 18 -14.11 3.13 38.09
CA ALA A 18 -12.88 2.34 38.07
C ALA A 18 -12.54 1.84 36.65
N VAL A 19 -13.54 1.45 35.87
CA VAL A 19 -13.35 0.95 34.49
C VAL A 19 -12.84 2.06 33.57
N ILE A 20 -13.42 3.26 33.60
CA ILE A 20 -12.97 4.35 32.72
C ILE A 20 -11.56 4.83 33.06
N VAL A 21 -11.14 4.75 34.34
CA VAL A 21 -9.77 5.08 34.76
C VAL A 21 -8.78 4.10 34.14
N ILE A 22 -9.06 2.80 34.23
CA ILE A 22 -8.20 1.77 33.64
C ILE A 22 -8.16 1.91 32.12
N LEU A 23 -9.30 2.11 31.45
CA LEU A 23 -9.36 2.35 30.00
C LEU A 23 -8.60 3.62 29.60
N GLY A 24 -8.65 4.68 30.42
CA GLY A 24 -7.91 5.92 30.19
C GLY A 24 -6.39 5.73 30.23
N ILE A 25 -5.88 4.96 31.19
CA ILE A 25 -4.44 4.64 31.28
C ILE A 25 -3.99 3.81 30.09
N ILE A 26 -4.77 2.79 29.70
CA ILE A 26 -4.47 1.95 28.53
C ILE A 26 -4.49 2.80 27.25
N ALA A 27 -5.51 3.64 27.07
CA ALA A 27 -5.64 4.50 25.89
C ALA A 27 -4.47 5.50 25.76
N ALA A 28 -4.00 6.06 26.88
CA ALA A 28 -2.89 7.02 26.88
C ALA A 28 -1.59 6.44 26.30
N ILE A 29 -1.29 5.16 26.52
CA ILE A 29 -0.09 4.49 25.99
C ILE A 29 -0.36 3.88 24.60
N ALA A 30 -1.56 3.34 24.40
CA ALA A 30 -1.91 2.63 23.17
C ALA A 30 -2.05 3.55 21.96
N VAL A 31 -2.70 4.71 22.10
CA VAL A 31 -2.96 5.64 20.98
C VAL A 31 -1.70 6.08 20.24
N PRO A 32 -0.66 6.64 20.89
CA PRO A 32 0.55 7.06 20.18
C PRO A 32 1.31 5.88 19.55
N SER A 33 1.27 4.72 20.19
CA SER A 33 1.97 3.52 19.71
C SER A 33 1.29 2.92 18.47
N ILE A 34 -0.04 2.90 18.43
CA ILE A 34 -0.84 2.41 17.29
C ILE A 34 -0.65 3.29 16.06
N GLY A 35 -0.63 4.62 16.21
CA GLY A 35 -0.42 5.55 15.09
C GLY A 35 0.89 5.29 14.34
N ASN A 36 1.99 5.13 15.08
CA ASN A 36 3.31 4.84 14.49
C ASN A 36 3.41 3.45 13.85
N ILE A 37 2.65 2.48 14.34
CA ILE A 37 2.61 1.13 13.74
C ILE A 37 1.82 1.15 12.44
N ILE A 38 0.70 1.88 12.41
CA ILE A 38 -0.13 2.02 11.21
C ILE A 38 0.67 2.68 10.10
N SER A 39 1.34 3.81 10.36
CA SER A 39 2.13 4.51 9.33
C SER A 39 3.23 3.61 8.74
N LYS A 40 3.97 2.88 9.58
CA LYS A 40 4.98 1.91 9.12
C LYS A 40 4.38 0.75 8.34
N THR A 41 3.15 0.34 8.67
CA THR A 41 2.45 -0.72 7.94
C THR A 41 2.04 -0.24 6.55
N GLU A 42 1.55 1.00 6.44
CA GLU A 42 1.22 1.64 5.17
C GLU A 42 2.46 1.83 4.29
N GLU A 43 3.56 2.35 4.84
CA GLU A 43 4.84 2.49 4.14
C GLU A 43 5.34 1.14 3.59
N LYS A 44 5.32 0.08 4.42
CA LYS A 44 5.68 -1.27 4.00
C LYS A 44 4.74 -1.83 2.93
N ALA A 45 3.44 -1.54 3.01
CA ALA A 45 2.48 -1.96 2.00
C ALA A 45 2.79 -1.34 0.64
N LYS A 46 3.10 -0.03 0.60
CA LYS A 46 3.52 0.67 -0.61
C LYS A 46 4.78 0.06 -1.22
N VAL A 47 5.80 -0.23 -0.39
CA VAL A 47 7.03 -0.86 -0.88
C VAL A 47 6.78 -2.28 -1.41
N ALA A 48 5.94 -3.06 -0.74
CA ALA A 48 5.56 -4.40 -1.19
C ALA A 48 4.80 -4.35 -2.53
N GLU A 49 3.92 -3.38 -2.71
CA GLU A 49 3.20 -3.13 -3.96
C GLU A 49 4.15 -2.80 -5.10
N ALA A 50 5.12 -1.89 -4.88
CA ALA A 50 6.16 -1.59 -5.86
C ALA A 50 6.97 -2.82 -6.29
N ILE A 51 7.32 -3.70 -5.34
CA ILE A 51 8.02 -4.97 -5.63
C ILE A 51 7.13 -5.90 -6.47
N GLN A 52 5.83 -5.98 -6.19
CA GLN A 52 4.89 -6.77 -6.98
C GLN A 52 4.80 -6.27 -8.42
N ILE A 53 4.73 -4.95 -8.62
CA ILE A 53 4.72 -4.31 -9.94
C ILE A 53 6.01 -4.64 -10.70
N ILE A 54 7.18 -4.54 -10.06
CA ILE A 54 8.46 -4.92 -10.67
C ILE A 54 8.48 -6.42 -11.04
N ASN A 55 7.94 -7.29 -10.19
CA ASN A 55 7.87 -8.73 -10.47
C ASN A 55 6.96 -9.04 -11.67
N ALA A 56 5.85 -8.31 -11.82
CA ALA A 56 5.00 -8.42 -13.00
C ALA A 56 5.76 -7.97 -14.27
N ALA A 57 6.46 -6.84 -14.22
CA ALA A 57 7.31 -6.37 -15.31
C ALA A 57 8.41 -7.37 -15.68
N LYS A 58 9.03 -8.01 -14.69
CA LYS A 58 10.01 -9.08 -14.90
C LYS A 58 9.43 -10.27 -15.62
N LEU A 59 8.27 -10.74 -15.18
CA LEU A 59 7.58 -11.88 -15.78
C LEU A 59 7.22 -11.58 -17.23
N ASP A 60 6.71 -10.39 -17.50
CA ASP A 60 6.42 -9.98 -18.84
C ASP A 60 7.70 -9.86 -19.70
N ARG A 61 8.77 -9.25 -19.19
CA ARG A 61 10.03 -9.14 -19.93
C ARG A 61 10.61 -10.50 -20.28
N ALA A 62 10.39 -11.52 -19.45
CA ALA A 62 10.79 -12.87 -19.76
C ALA A 62 10.05 -13.43 -20.99
N ALA A 63 8.80 -13.02 -21.21
CA ALA A 63 8.04 -13.32 -22.43
C ALA A 63 8.38 -12.37 -23.60
N ASN A 64 8.69 -11.10 -23.29
CA ASN A 64 8.92 -10.01 -24.24
C ASN A 64 10.27 -9.30 -23.98
N PRO A 65 11.42 -9.88 -24.39
CA PRO A 65 12.75 -9.39 -24.00
C PRO A 65 13.11 -7.98 -24.50
N SER A 66 12.47 -7.55 -25.59
CA SER A 66 12.63 -6.23 -26.20
C SER A 66 11.94 -5.12 -25.39
N ARG A 67 11.00 -5.47 -24.51
CA ARG A 67 10.29 -4.51 -23.68
C ARG A 67 11.18 -4.06 -22.52
N ALA A 68 11.22 -2.74 -22.32
CA ALA A 68 12.04 -2.10 -21.29
C ALA A 68 11.27 -1.07 -20.46
N VAL A 69 10.01 -0.77 -20.80
CA VAL A 69 9.17 0.20 -20.09
C VAL A 69 7.78 -0.39 -19.96
N TRP A 70 7.17 -0.22 -18.77
CA TRP A 70 5.77 -0.55 -18.48
C TRP A 70 5.18 0.63 -17.73
N SER A 71 4.11 1.24 -18.24
CA SER A 71 3.50 2.41 -17.59
C SER A 71 2.02 2.18 -17.32
N HIS A 72 1.59 2.68 -16.17
CA HIS A 72 0.20 2.83 -15.80
C HIS A 72 -0.04 4.29 -15.43
N ASN A 73 -1.04 4.91 -16.04
CA ASN A 73 -1.46 6.27 -15.74
C ASN A 73 -2.96 6.23 -15.46
N GLY A 74 -3.38 6.70 -14.29
CA GLY A 74 -4.76 6.62 -13.81
C GLY A 74 -5.77 7.36 -14.69
N ASN A 75 -5.30 8.16 -15.65
CA ASN A 75 -6.12 8.71 -16.71
C ASN A 75 -6.17 7.73 -17.90
N GLN A 76 -7.14 6.81 -17.87
CA GLN A 76 -7.54 6.12 -19.10
C GLN A 76 -8.23 7.13 -20.03
N PRO A 77 -7.75 7.36 -21.28
CA PRO A 77 -8.59 7.99 -22.29
C PRO A 77 -9.74 7.02 -22.60
N THR A 78 -10.98 7.43 -22.30
CA THR A 78 -12.20 6.65 -22.57
C THR A 78 -12.69 6.76 -24.02
N ASP A 79 -11.98 7.48 -24.87
CA ASP A 79 -12.30 7.70 -26.28
C ASP A 79 -11.10 7.30 -27.15
N GLY A 80 -11.19 6.11 -27.75
CA GLY A 80 -10.14 5.45 -28.52
C GLY A 80 -9.78 6.18 -29.82
N ASN A 81 -9.18 7.36 -29.74
CA ASN A 81 -8.69 8.08 -30.90
C ASN A 81 -7.40 8.86 -30.58
N PHE A 82 -6.31 8.12 -30.37
CA PHE A 82 -4.96 8.64 -30.56
C PHE A 82 -4.14 7.58 -31.30
N GLY A 83 -3.38 8.02 -32.30
CA GLY A 83 -2.66 7.15 -33.23
C GLY A 83 -1.77 6.15 -32.50
N GLU A 84 -1.86 4.89 -32.94
CA GLU A 84 -1.01 3.79 -32.50
C GLU A 84 0.47 4.18 -32.62
N SER A 85 1.06 4.46 -31.47
CA SER A 85 2.50 4.39 -31.24
C SER A 85 2.70 3.90 -29.81
N ASP A 86 2.49 2.60 -29.65
CA ASP A 86 3.20 1.76 -28.69
C ASP A 86 3.16 2.17 -27.21
N THR A 87 1.97 2.52 -26.68
CA THR A 87 1.76 2.63 -25.23
C THR A 87 0.45 1.96 -24.87
N ASN A 88 0.49 0.64 -24.60
CA ASN A 88 -0.66 -0.01 -23.97
C ASN A 88 -0.75 0.55 -22.54
N TYR A 89 -1.86 1.21 -22.24
CA TYR A 89 -2.14 1.61 -20.87
C TYR A 89 -2.55 0.34 -20.11
N ASN A 90 -1.87 0.06 -18.98
CA ASN A 90 -2.15 -1.08 -18.08
C ASN A 90 -1.58 -2.44 -18.55
N GLU A 91 -0.40 -2.43 -19.14
CA GLU A 91 0.31 -3.62 -19.66
C GLU A 91 0.56 -4.73 -18.64
N LEU A 92 0.53 -4.40 -17.34
CA LEU A 92 0.70 -5.34 -16.24
C LEU A 92 -0.64 -5.73 -15.59
N SER A 93 -1.77 -5.25 -16.08
CA SER A 93 -3.09 -5.50 -15.48
C SER A 93 -3.49 -6.98 -15.45
N SER A 94 -2.97 -7.80 -16.35
CA SER A 94 -3.17 -9.26 -16.34
C SER A 94 -2.34 -9.97 -15.27
N TYR A 95 -1.29 -9.32 -14.78
CA TYR A 95 -0.35 -9.85 -13.78
C TYR A 95 -0.59 -9.26 -12.39
N LEU A 96 -1.30 -8.15 -12.30
CA LEU A 96 -1.58 -7.41 -11.07
C LEU A 96 -3.07 -7.47 -10.75
N GLU A 97 -3.46 -8.42 -9.89
CA GLU A 97 -4.86 -8.64 -9.50
C GLU A 97 -5.40 -7.54 -8.56
N LYS A 98 -4.50 -6.84 -7.84
CA LYS A 98 -4.89 -5.88 -6.80
C LYS A 98 -3.79 -4.89 -6.42
N VAL A 99 -3.38 -4.08 -7.37
CA VAL A 99 -2.55 -2.89 -7.11
C VAL A 99 -3.49 -1.69 -7.01
N SER A 100 -3.46 -1.03 -5.87
CA SER A 100 -4.25 0.17 -5.59
C SER A 100 -3.69 1.41 -6.25
N ASP A 101 -2.38 1.46 -6.51
CA ASP A 101 -1.75 2.60 -7.16
C ASP A 101 -2.04 2.62 -8.65
N THR A 102 -2.63 3.72 -9.11
CA THR A 102 -3.02 3.91 -10.51
C THR A 102 -1.97 4.62 -11.34
N THR A 103 -0.85 5.05 -10.74
CA THR A 103 0.19 5.79 -11.45
C THR A 103 1.54 5.19 -11.15
N TYR A 104 2.18 4.58 -12.13
CA TYR A 104 3.56 4.10 -12.00
C TYR A 104 4.21 3.90 -13.37
N GLU A 105 5.54 3.85 -13.38
CA GLU A 105 6.32 3.44 -14.54
C GLU A 105 7.48 2.54 -14.09
N VAL A 106 7.57 1.33 -14.65
CA VAL A 106 8.73 0.46 -14.46
C VAL A 106 9.66 0.61 -15.65
N ARG A 107 10.96 0.75 -15.39
CA ARG A 107 12.00 0.70 -16.43
C ARG A 107 12.97 -0.42 -16.15
N TYR A 108 13.38 -1.09 -17.23
CA TYR A 108 14.50 -2.00 -17.23
C TYR A 108 15.69 -1.37 -17.94
N ASN A 109 16.81 -1.23 -17.25
CA ASN A 109 18.06 -0.74 -17.83
C ASN A 109 19.24 -1.59 -17.38
N SER A 110 19.96 -2.16 -18.34
CA SER A 110 21.25 -2.82 -18.12
C SER A 110 21.24 -3.86 -16.98
N GLY A 111 20.15 -4.64 -16.86
CA GLY A 111 20.01 -5.70 -15.84
C GLY A 111 19.21 -5.29 -14.60
N ASN A 112 18.93 -4.00 -14.42
CA ASN A 112 18.25 -3.49 -13.23
C ASN A 112 16.84 -3.03 -13.56
N PHE A 113 15.91 -3.30 -12.63
CA PHE A 113 14.56 -2.75 -12.65
C PHE A 113 14.47 -1.58 -11.70
N GLU A 114 13.85 -0.50 -12.16
CA GLU A 114 13.48 0.66 -11.36
C GLU A 114 11.99 0.94 -11.50
N ILE A 115 11.36 1.41 -10.42
CA ILE A 115 9.99 1.92 -10.43
C ILE A 115 10.02 3.43 -10.24
N ARG A 116 9.17 4.12 -10.98
CA ARG A 116 9.02 5.58 -11.02
C ARG A 116 7.57 5.95 -10.82
N LEU A 117 7.35 7.21 -10.40
CA LEU A 117 6.01 7.78 -10.21
C LEU A 117 5.12 7.03 -9.20
N HIS A 118 5.72 6.26 -8.29
CA HIS A 118 5.03 5.47 -7.27
C HIS A 118 5.41 5.94 -5.87
N ASP A 119 4.47 5.94 -4.93
CA ASP A 119 4.65 6.46 -3.56
C ASP A 119 5.79 5.79 -2.77
N ALA A 120 6.12 4.54 -3.12
CA ALA A 120 7.23 3.80 -2.50
C ALA A 120 8.59 4.48 -2.65
N ASN A 121 8.75 5.37 -3.63
CA ASN A 121 10.02 6.07 -3.85
C ASN A 121 10.36 7.03 -2.70
N ASP A 122 9.35 7.74 -2.19
CA ASP A 122 9.50 8.67 -1.07
C ASP A 122 9.75 7.95 0.26
N VAL A 123 9.36 6.67 0.34
CA VAL A 123 9.54 5.83 1.53
C VAL A 123 10.97 5.29 1.61
N VAL A 124 11.54 4.92 0.46
CA VAL A 124 12.84 4.23 0.41
C VAL A 124 14.02 5.19 0.22
N LYS A 125 13.77 6.42 -0.25
CA LYS A 125 14.80 7.44 -0.43
C LYS A 125 14.49 8.66 0.41
N ASP A 126 15.48 9.11 1.18
CA ASP A 126 15.43 10.37 1.92
C ASP A 126 15.42 11.56 0.94
N GLY A 127 14.24 11.91 0.42
CA GLY A 127 13.99 13.02 -0.48
C GLY A 127 13.05 12.68 -1.63
N PHE A 128 12.41 13.69 -2.22
CA PHE A 128 11.54 13.54 -3.40
C PHE A 128 12.34 13.03 -4.59
N THR A 129 12.42 11.72 -4.73
CA THR A 129 13.09 11.05 -5.83
C THR A 129 12.04 10.35 -6.66
N ASN A 130 12.05 10.60 -7.97
CA ASN A 130 11.04 10.03 -8.87
C ASN A 130 11.36 8.58 -9.27
N SER A 131 12.29 7.89 -8.59
CA SER A 131 12.71 6.52 -8.93
C SER A 131 13.35 5.75 -7.77
N ALA A 132 12.94 4.51 -7.54
CA ALA A 132 13.60 3.54 -6.67
C ALA A 132 13.97 2.27 -7.45
N THR A 133 15.17 1.75 -7.19
CA THR A 133 15.61 0.47 -7.75
C THR A 133 15.04 -0.69 -6.95
N GLU A 134 14.91 -1.85 -7.58
CA GLU A 134 14.45 -3.07 -6.91
C GLU A 134 15.28 -3.39 -5.66
N THR A 135 16.61 -3.25 -5.73
CA THR A 135 17.51 -3.51 -4.59
C THR A 135 17.20 -2.61 -3.40
N GLU A 136 16.90 -1.34 -3.65
CA GLU A 136 16.54 -0.37 -2.62
C GLU A 136 15.20 -0.76 -1.95
N LEU A 137 14.19 -1.12 -2.75
CA LEU A 137 12.87 -1.56 -2.25
C LEU A 137 12.98 -2.84 -1.41
N ILE A 138 13.76 -3.82 -1.87
CA ILE A 138 13.97 -5.09 -1.14
C ILE A 138 14.70 -4.83 0.18
N ASN A 139 15.70 -3.95 0.20
CA ASN A 139 16.44 -3.64 1.42
C ASN A 139 15.57 -2.95 2.48
N TYR A 140 14.57 -2.16 2.08
CA TYR A 140 13.63 -1.53 3.02
C TYR A 140 12.71 -2.54 3.73
N THR A 141 12.41 -3.67 3.08
CA THR A 141 11.47 -4.67 3.62
C THR A 141 12.14 -5.70 4.54
N ARG A 142 13.48 -5.78 4.53
CA ARG A 142 14.27 -6.68 5.38
C ARG A 142 14.36 -6.18 6.82
#